data_AF-A0A923NHG0-F1
#
_entry.id   AF-A0A923NHG0-F1
#
_cell.length_a   1.000
_cell.length_b   1.000
_cell.length_c   1.000
_cell.angle_alpha   90.00
_cell.angle_beta   90.00
_cell.angle_gamma   90.00
#
_symmetry.space_group_name_H-M   'P 1'
#
loop_
_entity.id
_entity.type
_entity.pdbx_description
1 polymer ?
#
loop_
_entity_poly.entity_id
_entity_poly.type
_entity_poly.pdbx_seq_one_letter_code
_entity_poly.pdbx_strand_id
1 'polypeptide(L)'
;MAPLATSARFIRTEMVDVLGSDYIELARAKGLSKREVIWKHAMRNSLIPLVTLIGPMAVNLFAGIGLGSAAAVRRNTKTDTILSIIAVLGISIPSFVFAALLQYWVGLKLDWLPIAGWKGFSSTILPSQQKMIEAQYGLDKPIFIQYVTYLWDALHFDFGVSFQFANQEVSTLIAQRMGPSAQLGIQALIFGVLFN
;
A
#
# COMPACT_ATOMS: atom_id res chain seq x y z
N MET A 1 2.12 11.72 25.75
CA MET A 1 1.60 12.72 24.79
C MET A 1 2.05 12.45 23.34
N ALA A 2 3.26 11.95 23.07
CA ALA A 2 3.76 11.69 21.70
C ALA A 2 2.89 10.78 20.80
N PRO A 3 2.36 9.61 21.23
CA PRO A 3 1.65 8.71 20.32
C PRO A 3 0.31 9.28 19.84
N LEU A 4 -0.43 9.99 20.69
CA LEU A 4 -1.70 10.62 20.32
C LEU A 4 -1.48 11.73 19.28
N ALA A 5 -0.43 12.53 19.44
CA ALA A 5 -0.09 13.58 18.48
C ALA A 5 0.31 13.00 17.11
N THR A 6 1.10 11.92 17.09
CA THR A 6 1.49 11.25 15.83
C THR A 6 0.30 10.62 15.14
N SER A 7 -0.56 9.89 15.86
CA SER A 7 -1.78 9.31 15.30
C SER A 7 -2.74 10.38 14.79
N ALA A 8 -2.90 11.50 15.50
CA ALA A 8 -3.74 12.61 15.06
C ALA A 8 -3.20 13.28 13.79
N ARG A 9 -1.88 13.48 13.68
CA ARG A 9 -1.26 14.01 12.45
C ARG A 9 -1.41 13.04 11.29
N PHE A 10 -1.20 11.75 11.53
CA PHE A 10 -1.38 10.70 10.52
C PHE A 10 -2.82 10.67 9.99
N ILE A 11 -3.82 10.57 10.89
CA ILE A 11 -5.24 10.60 10.49
C ILE A 11 -5.59 11.90 9.78
N ARG A 12 -5.05 13.05 10.20
CA ARG A 12 -5.27 14.31 9.50
C ARG A 12 -4.77 14.23 8.05
N THR A 13 -3.57 13.72 7.82
CA THR A 13 -3.01 13.57 6.46
C THR A 13 -3.89 12.63 5.63
N GLU A 14 -4.17 11.42 6.12
CA GLU A 14 -4.99 10.43 5.41
C GLU A 14 -6.41 10.95 5.13
N MET A 15 -7.02 11.69 6.06
CA MET A 15 -8.33 12.31 5.86
C MET A 15 -8.31 13.38 4.77
N VAL A 16 -7.24 14.18 4.66
CA VAL A 16 -7.10 15.19 3.62
C VAL A 16 -6.98 14.52 2.25
N ASP A 17 -6.13 13.50 2.14
CA ASP A 17 -5.92 12.75 0.89
C ASP A 17 -7.22 12.06 0.44
N VAL A 18 -7.91 11.41 1.38
CA VAL A 18 -9.19 10.77 1.12
C VAL A 18 -10.26 11.78 0.72
N LEU A 19 -10.37 12.92 1.41
CA LEU A 19 -11.39 13.93 1.08
C LEU A 19 -11.17 14.62 -0.27
N GLY A 20 -9.93 14.61 -0.79
CA GLY A 20 -9.56 15.13 -2.11
C GLY A 20 -9.66 14.12 -3.26
N SER A 21 -10.18 12.92 -3.00
CA SER A 21 -10.27 11.86 -4.00
C SER A 21 -11.54 11.94 -4.87
N ASP A 22 -11.43 11.50 -6.13
CA ASP A 22 -12.52 11.51 -7.12
C ASP A 22 -13.78 10.75 -6.65
N TYR A 23 -13.62 9.68 -5.85
CA TYR A 23 -14.77 8.93 -5.35
C TYR A 23 -15.57 9.69 -4.28
N ILE A 24 -14.93 10.60 -3.53
CA ILE A 24 -15.61 11.51 -2.60
C ILE A 24 -16.35 12.60 -3.39
N GLU A 25 -15.77 13.08 -4.49
CA GLU A 25 -16.46 14.01 -5.39
C GLU A 25 -17.68 13.35 -6.03
N LEU A 26 -17.56 12.11 -6.50
CA LEU A 26 -18.68 11.30 -6.99
C LEU A 26 -19.76 11.14 -5.90
N ALA A 27 -19.36 10.87 -4.65
CA ALA A 27 -20.29 10.75 -3.54
C ALA A 27 -21.08 12.05 -3.32
N ARG A 28 -20.41 13.21 -3.38
CA ARG A 28 -21.06 14.52 -3.30
C ARG A 28 -21.97 14.80 -4.50
N ALA A 29 -21.55 14.42 -5.71
CA ALA A 29 -22.32 14.56 -6.94
C ALA A 29 -23.60 13.70 -6.94
N LYS A 30 -23.56 12.55 -6.26
CA LYS A 30 -24.75 11.70 -6.00
C LYS A 30 -25.70 12.28 -4.95
N GLY A 31 -25.41 13.47 -4.41
CA GLY A 31 -26.26 14.15 -3.43
C GLY A 31 -26.12 13.65 -1.99
N LEU A 32 -25.08 12.86 -1.66
CA LEU A 32 -24.84 12.41 -0.28
C LEU A 32 -24.54 13.61 0.62
N SER A 33 -25.07 13.58 1.84
CA SER A 33 -24.85 14.66 2.80
C SER A 33 -23.38 14.73 3.23
N LYS A 34 -22.88 15.93 3.55
CA LYS A 34 -21.49 16.12 4.04
C LYS A 34 -21.15 15.19 5.21
N ARG A 35 -22.12 14.92 6.09
CA ARG A 35 -21.95 14.06 7.26
C ARG A 35 -21.77 12.59 6.85
N GLU A 36 -22.56 12.10 5.90
CA GLU A 36 -22.41 10.74 5.37
C GLU A 36 -21.07 10.57 4.64
N VAL A 37 -20.68 11.54 3.82
CA VAL A 37 -19.39 11.54 3.12
C VAL A 37 -18.24 11.44 4.12
N ILE A 38 -18.26 12.22 5.20
CA ILE A 38 -17.19 12.18 6.21
C ILE A 38 -17.19 10.87 6.99
N TRP A 39 -18.31 10.49 7.60
CA TRP A 39 -18.32 9.35 8.54
C TRP A 39 -18.32 7.99 7.85
N LYS A 40 -19.04 7.85 6.74
CA LYS A 40 -19.26 6.56 6.08
C LYS A 40 -18.21 6.25 5.03
N HIS A 41 -17.74 7.27 4.32
CA HIS A 41 -16.79 7.11 3.22
C HIS A 41 -15.38 7.52 3.64
N ALA A 42 -15.19 8.76 4.08
CA ALA A 42 -13.85 9.29 4.32
C ALA A 42 -13.15 8.65 5.54
N MET A 43 -13.82 8.65 6.70
CA MET A 43 -13.27 8.12 7.94
C MET A 43 -12.98 6.62 7.87
N ARG A 44 -13.92 5.85 7.31
CA ARG A 44 -13.73 4.40 7.18
C ARG A 44 -12.52 4.07 6.29
N ASN A 45 -12.31 4.85 5.23
CA ASN A 45 -11.20 4.62 4.31
C ASN A 45 -9.85 5.10 4.90
N SER A 46 -9.83 6.24 5.59
CA SER A 46 -8.60 6.74 6.26
C SER A 46 -8.17 5.89 7.46
N LEU A 47 -9.06 5.06 8.00
CA LEU A 47 -8.72 4.12 9.07
C LEU A 47 -7.98 2.87 8.56
N ILE A 48 -8.05 2.53 7.26
CA ILE A 48 -7.42 1.31 6.73
C ILE A 48 -5.89 1.32 6.97
N PRO A 49 -5.16 2.41 6.64
CA PRO A 49 -3.72 2.49 6.90
C PRO A 49 -3.41 2.50 8.41
N LEU A 50 -4.24 3.18 9.22
CA LEU A 50 -4.05 3.23 10.66
C LEU A 50 -4.22 1.86 11.33
N VAL A 51 -5.22 1.07 10.92
CA VAL A 51 -5.40 -0.31 11.40
C VAL A 51 -4.21 -1.18 11.00
N THR A 52 -3.67 -0.98 9.81
CA THR A 52 -2.46 -1.69 9.34
C THR A 52 -1.24 -1.37 10.19
N LEU A 53 -1.13 -0.15 10.72
CA LEU A 53 -0.06 0.25 11.63
C LEU A 53 -0.27 -0.29 13.04
N ILE A 54 -1.47 -0.12 13.61
CA ILE A 54 -1.75 -0.45 15.01
C ILE A 54 -1.89 -1.95 15.22
N GLY A 55 -2.44 -2.69 14.25
CA GLY A 55 -2.69 -4.13 14.36
C GLY A 55 -1.43 -4.93 14.71
N PRO A 56 -0.36 -4.87 13.90
CA PRO A 56 0.90 -5.55 14.20
C PRO A 56 1.55 -5.05 15.49
N MET A 57 1.46 -3.75 15.79
CA MET A 57 2.01 -3.19 17.03
C MET A 57 1.33 -3.77 18.27
N ALA A 58 0.00 -3.90 18.25
CA ALA A 58 -0.76 -4.49 19.33
C ALA A 58 -0.37 -5.97 19.53
N VAL A 59 -0.31 -6.75 18.45
CA VAL A 59 0.11 -8.17 18.51
C VAL A 59 1.51 -8.30 19.09
N ASN A 60 2.47 -7.51 18.60
CA ASN A 60 3.85 -7.53 19.09
C ASN A 60 3.94 -7.14 20.57
N LEU A 61 3.17 -6.15 21.00
CA LEU A 61 3.12 -5.72 22.39
C LEU A 61 2.62 -6.83 23.32
N PHE A 62 1.47 -7.43 23.00
CA PHE A 62 0.88 -8.48 23.82
C PHE A 62 1.73 -9.76 23.83
N ALA A 63 2.23 -10.18 22.66
CA ALA A 63 3.11 -11.34 22.56
C ALA A 63 4.42 -11.12 23.33
N GLY A 64 5.02 -9.93 23.19
CA GLY A 64 6.25 -9.56 23.90
C GLY A 64 6.07 -9.53 25.42
N ILE A 65 4.97 -8.96 25.92
CA ILE A 65 4.64 -8.97 27.35
C ILE A 65 4.46 -10.41 27.84
N GLY A 66 3.69 -11.23 27.12
CA GLY A 66 3.41 -12.60 27.52
C GLY A 66 4.66 -13.47 27.55
N LEU A 67 5.40 -13.52 26.44
CA LEU A 67 6.62 -14.32 26.32
C LEU A 67 7.72 -13.82 27.25
N GLY A 68 7.91 -12.49 27.34
CA GLY A 68 8.91 -11.87 28.20
C GLY A 68 8.64 -12.10 29.68
N SER A 69 7.39 -11.96 30.13
CA SER A 69 7.01 -12.24 31.52
C SER A 69 7.19 -13.72 31.86
N ALA A 70 6.79 -14.62 30.97
CA ALA A 70 6.95 -16.06 31.16
C ALA A 70 8.42 -16.50 31.22
N ALA A 71 9.27 -15.92 30.36
CA ALA A 71 10.71 -16.16 30.37
C ALA A 71 11.36 -15.63 31.66
N ALA A 72 10.95 -14.43 32.10
CA ALA A 72 11.47 -13.80 33.32
C ALA A 72 11.18 -14.60 34.59
N VAL A 73 9.99 -15.21 34.72
CA VAL A 73 9.62 -16.03 35.89
C VAL A 73 10.52 -17.27 36.04
N ARG A 74 11.08 -17.78 34.94
CA ARG A 74 11.95 -18.97 34.92
C ARG A 74 13.32 -18.68 34.34
N ARG A 75 13.89 -17.52 34.70
CA ARG A 75 15.17 -17.04 34.20
C ARG A 75 16.29 -18.09 34.35
N ASN A 76 17.16 -18.19 33.34
CA ASN A 76 18.29 -19.13 33.25
C ASN A 76 17.90 -20.62 33.21
N THR A 77 16.62 -20.93 32.99
CA THR A 77 16.18 -22.31 32.75
C THR A 77 16.05 -22.58 31.26
N LYS A 78 15.91 -23.86 30.88
CA LYS A 78 15.58 -24.24 29.50
C LYS A 78 14.30 -23.57 28.98
N THR A 79 13.35 -23.24 29.88
CA THR A 79 12.10 -22.56 29.49
C THR A 79 12.38 -21.14 29.00
N ASP A 80 13.25 -20.40 29.71
CA ASP A 80 13.68 -19.05 29.31
C ASP A 80 14.43 -19.07 27.97
N THR A 81 15.39 -19.99 27.81
CA THR A 81 16.12 -20.14 26.55
C THR A 81 15.20 -20.51 25.38
N ILE A 82 14.25 -21.44 25.58
CA ILE A 82 13.30 -21.84 24.54
C ILE A 82 12.37 -20.68 24.16
N LEU A 83 11.82 -19.96 25.13
CA LEU A 83 10.94 -18.81 24.88
C LEU A 83 11.69 -17.68 24.16
N SER A 84 12.93 -17.42 24.54
CA SER A 84 13.79 -16.43 23.89
C SER A 84 14.12 -16.83 22.45
N ILE A 85 14.42 -18.10 22.18
CA ILE A 85 14.64 -18.60 20.81
C ILE A 85 13.38 -18.46 19.97
N ILE A 86 12.21 -18.83 20.49
CA ILE A 86 10.92 -18.67 19.79
C ILE A 86 10.66 -17.19 19.47
N ALA A 87 10.90 -16.29 20.42
CA ALA A 87 10.73 -14.86 20.22
C ALA A 87 11.68 -14.31 19.14
N VAL A 88 12.95 -14.69 19.17
CA VAL A 88 13.95 -14.27 18.18
C VAL A 88 13.59 -14.82 16.79
N LEU A 89 13.19 -16.09 16.68
CA LEU A 89 12.75 -16.68 15.41
C LEU A 89 11.52 -15.96 14.85
N GLY A 90 10.54 -15.63 15.70
CA GLY A 90 9.35 -14.88 15.28
C GLY A 90 9.66 -13.49 14.72
N ILE A 91 10.65 -12.80 15.28
CA ILE A 91 11.12 -11.49 14.80
C ILE A 91 12.01 -11.64 13.54
N SER A 92 12.73 -12.76 13.43
CA SER A 92 13.68 -13.00 12.34
C SER A 92 13.01 -13.38 11.02
N ILE A 93 11.76 -13.87 11.05
CA ILE A 93 11.00 -14.13 9.82
C ILE A 93 10.58 -12.78 9.24
N PRO A 94 10.97 -12.44 8.00
CA PRO A 94 10.50 -11.23 7.35
C PRO A 94 8.97 -11.20 7.32
N SER A 95 8.38 -10.03 7.58
CA SER A 95 6.92 -9.88 7.71
C SER A 95 6.15 -10.41 6.49
N PHE A 96 6.71 -10.27 5.28
CA PHE A 96 6.11 -10.80 4.05
C PHE A 96 6.05 -12.33 4.01
N VAL A 97 7.06 -13.03 4.54
CA VAL A 97 7.09 -14.50 4.62
C VAL A 97 6.08 -14.98 5.65
N PHE A 98 6.06 -14.35 6.82
CA PHE A 98 5.10 -14.67 7.86
C PHE A 98 3.66 -14.43 7.38
N ALA A 99 3.41 -13.29 6.71
CA ALA A 99 2.13 -13.00 6.08
C ALA A 99 1.74 -14.07 5.05
N ALA A 100 2.66 -14.48 4.16
CA ALA A 100 2.38 -15.54 3.17
C ALA A 100 2.06 -16.90 3.82
N LEU A 101 2.75 -17.27 4.90
CA LEU A 101 2.46 -18.50 5.65
C LEU A 101 1.09 -18.45 6.32
N LEU A 102 0.77 -17.34 7.00
CA LEU A 102 -0.54 -17.10 7.59
C LEU A 102 -1.64 -17.14 6.52
N GLN A 103 -1.38 -16.50 5.38
CA GLN A 103 -2.27 -16.44 4.24
C GLN A 103 -2.57 -17.85 3.69
N TYR A 104 -1.54 -18.71 3.55
CA TYR A 104 -1.71 -20.10 3.16
C TYR A 104 -2.50 -20.91 4.20
N TRP A 105 -2.12 -20.84 5.48
CA TRP A 105 -2.77 -21.66 6.51
C TRP A 105 -4.18 -21.19 6.85
N VAL A 106 -4.35 -19.91 7.20
CA VAL A 106 -5.64 -19.35 7.62
C VAL A 106 -6.56 -19.09 6.43
N GLY A 107 -6.00 -18.59 5.34
CA GLY A 107 -6.76 -18.23 4.16
C GLY A 107 -7.08 -19.41 3.25
N LEU A 108 -6.11 -20.27 2.91
CA LEU A 108 -6.30 -21.32 1.89
C LEU A 108 -6.73 -22.64 2.52
N LYS A 109 -6.14 -23.01 3.65
CA LYS A 109 -6.37 -24.31 4.27
C LYS A 109 -7.54 -24.30 5.26
N LEU A 110 -7.68 -23.24 6.05
CA LEU A 110 -8.79 -23.08 7.01
C LEU A 110 -10.01 -22.35 6.43
N ASP A 111 -9.87 -21.67 5.29
CA ASP A 111 -10.91 -20.87 4.64
C ASP A 111 -11.60 -19.86 5.60
N TRP A 112 -10.86 -19.38 6.60
CA TRP A 112 -11.38 -18.44 7.60
C TRP A 112 -11.44 -17.01 7.10
N LEU A 113 -10.56 -16.66 6.17
CA LEU A 113 -10.44 -15.30 5.63
C LEU A 113 -10.29 -15.38 4.12
N PRO A 114 -11.09 -14.60 3.35
CA PRO A 114 -10.94 -14.53 1.91
C PRO A 114 -9.58 -13.90 1.59
N ILE A 115 -8.70 -14.73 1.08
CA ILE A 115 -7.31 -14.39 0.76
C ILE A 115 -7.18 -13.46 -0.44
N ALA A 116 -8.15 -13.59 -1.35
CA ALA A 116 -8.22 -12.88 -2.60
C ALA A 116 -9.69 -12.79 -3.02
N GLY A 117 -10.17 -11.58 -3.25
CA GLY A 117 -11.57 -11.29 -3.58
C GLY A 117 -11.78 -10.04 -4.44
N TRP A 118 -10.70 -9.48 -5.00
CA TRP A 118 -10.79 -8.43 -6.01
C TRP A 118 -10.32 -9.05 -7.32
N LYS A 119 -11.26 -9.39 -8.20
CA LYS A 119 -10.96 -9.92 -9.55
C LYS A 119 -10.40 -8.78 -10.41
N GLY A 120 -9.16 -8.37 -10.14
CA GLY A 120 -8.40 -7.40 -10.94
C GLY A 120 -8.90 -5.95 -10.94
N PHE A 121 -8.13 -5.10 -11.60
CA PHE A 121 -8.35 -3.65 -11.77
C PHE A 121 -9.71 -3.30 -12.41
N SER A 122 -10.30 -4.24 -13.16
CA SER A 122 -11.62 -4.13 -13.80
C SER A 122 -12.80 -4.00 -12.81
N SER A 123 -12.59 -4.28 -11.52
CA SER A 123 -13.62 -4.15 -10.49
C SER A 123 -13.64 -2.78 -9.78
N THR A 124 -12.64 -1.93 -10.03
CA THR A 124 -12.48 -0.63 -9.36
C THR A 124 -13.17 0.51 -10.11
N ILE A 125 -13.46 0.34 -11.41
CA ILE A 125 -14.02 1.38 -12.29
C ILE A 125 -15.41 0.95 -12.76
N LEU A 126 -16.34 1.89 -12.95
CA LEU A 126 -17.64 1.54 -13.56
C LEU A 126 -17.42 0.94 -14.97
N PRO A 127 -18.18 -0.08 -15.39
CA PRO A 127 -18.02 -0.70 -16.72
C PRO A 127 -18.09 0.28 -17.90
N SER A 128 -18.80 1.40 -17.74
CA SER A 128 -18.88 2.47 -18.73
C SER A 128 -17.59 3.30 -18.86
N GLN A 129 -16.90 3.55 -17.74
CA GLN A 129 -15.62 4.26 -17.73
C GLN A 129 -14.49 3.37 -18.25
N GLN A 130 -14.55 2.06 -17.98
CA GLN A 130 -13.60 1.09 -18.50
C GLN A 130 -13.55 1.12 -20.04
N LYS A 131 -14.69 1.07 -20.72
CA LYS A 131 -14.73 1.13 -22.20
C LYS A 131 -14.19 2.43 -22.77
N MET A 132 -14.41 3.56 -22.07
CA MET A 132 -13.90 4.86 -22.49
C MET A 132 -12.38 4.92 -22.37
N ILE A 133 -11.83 4.39 -21.28
CA ILE A 133 -10.39 4.25 -21.08
C ILE A 133 -9.80 3.25 -22.10
N GLU A 134 -10.44 2.11 -22.32
CA GLU A 134 -9.99 1.12 -23.31
C GLU A 134 -9.89 1.72 -24.71
N ALA A 135 -10.90 2.49 -25.12
CA ALA A 135 -10.89 3.21 -26.40
C ALA A 135 -9.85 4.35 -26.44
N GLN A 136 -9.66 5.09 -25.33
CA GLN A 136 -8.69 6.18 -25.25
C GLN A 136 -7.24 5.68 -25.33
N TYR A 137 -6.95 4.51 -24.76
CA TYR A 137 -5.61 3.92 -24.69
C TYR A 137 -5.35 2.83 -25.75
N GLY A 138 -6.33 2.54 -26.62
CA GLY A 138 -6.21 1.51 -27.65
C GLY A 138 -6.16 0.08 -27.11
N LEU A 139 -6.64 -0.14 -25.88
CA LEU A 139 -6.68 -1.45 -25.21
C LEU A 139 -7.77 -2.36 -25.78
N ASP A 140 -8.65 -1.81 -26.62
CA ASP A 140 -9.66 -2.52 -27.41
C ASP A 140 -9.06 -3.29 -28.60
N LYS A 141 -7.85 -2.94 -29.02
CA LYS A 141 -7.14 -3.60 -30.13
C LYS A 141 -6.60 -4.97 -29.72
N PRO A 142 -6.37 -5.91 -30.65
CA PRO A 142 -5.66 -7.15 -30.38
C PRO A 142 -4.31 -6.92 -29.66
N ILE A 143 -3.96 -7.79 -28.71
CA ILE A 143 -2.77 -7.65 -27.84
C ILE A 143 -1.46 -7.41 -28.60
N PHE A 144 -1.33 -8.04 -29.78
CA PHE A 144 -0.17 -7.87 -30.65
C PHE A 144 -0.04 -6.44 -31.17
N ILE A 145 -1.16 -5.82 -31.57
CA ILE A 145 -1.18 -4.45 -32.06
C ILE A 145 -0.87 -3.48 -30.91
N GLN A 146 -1.43 -3.72 -29.72
CA GLN A 146 -1.12 -2.92 -28.53
C GLN A 146 0.39 -2.90 -28.25
N TYR A 147 1.03 -4.07 -28.31
CA TYR A 147 2.46 -4.19 -28.05
C TYR A 147 3.32 -3.49 -29.11
N VAL A 148 2.98 -3.66 -30.40
CA VAL A 148 3.72 -2.99 -31.49
C VAL A 148 3.55 -1.47 -31.42
N THR A 149 2.33 -0.98 -31.16
CA THR A 149 2.06 0.44 -30.96
C THR A 149 2.84 0.97 -29.75
N TYR A 150 2.81 0.28 -28.62
CA TYR A 150 3.59 0.66 -27.44
C TYR A 150 5.09 0.74 -27.72
N LEU A 151 5.67 -0.25 -28.40
CA LEU A 151 7.10 -0.23 -28.75
C LEU A 151 7.43 0.93 -29.70
N TRP A 152 6.56 1.21 -30.66
CA TRP A 152 6.73 2.31 -31.59
C TRP A 152 6.67 3.66 -30.86
N ASP A 153 5.69 3.86 -29.99
CA ASP A 153 5.50 5.11 -29.24
C ASP A 153 6.63 5.32 -28.22
N ALA A 154 7.04 4.25 -27.53
CA ALA A 154 8.16 4.28 -26.58
C ALA A 154 9.49 4.67 -27.25
N LEU A 155 9.73 4.24 -28.50
CA LEU A 155 10.89 4.68 -29.28
C LEU A 155 10.86 6.18 -29.60
N HIS A 156 9.68 6.78 -29.69
CA HIS A 156 9.49 8.21 -29.87
C HIS A 156 9.42 8.98 -28.54
N PHE A 157 9.76 8.33 -27.42
CA PHE A 157 9.60 8.86 -26.06
C PHE A 157 8.17 9.26 -25.70
N ASP A 158 7.19 8.71 -26.41
CA ASP A 158 5.78 8.86 -26.09
C ASP A 158 5.30 7.63 -25.30
N PHE A 159 4.99 7.86 -24.03
CA PHE A 159 4.50 6.83 -23.12
C PHE A 159 2.99 6.92 -22.91
N GLY A 160 2.31 7.74 -23.71
CA GLY A 160 0.90 8.04 -23.57
C GLY A 160 0.58 8.91 -22.36
N VAL A 161 -0.71 8.98 -22.04
CA VAL A 161 -1.27 9.74 -20.92
C VAL A 161 -1.33 8.90 -19.65
N SER A 162 -1.32 9.54 -18.48
CA SER A 162 -1.36 8.84 -17.20
C SER A 162 -2.78 8.41 -16.82
N PHE A 163 -2.93 7.16 -16.39
CA PHE A 163 -4.18 6.66 -15.80
C PHE A 163 -4.50 7.28 -14.43
N GLN A 164 -3.49 7.79 -13.74
CA GLN A 164 -3.63 8.37 -12.39
C GLN A 164 -3.77 9.89 -12.43
N PHE A 165 -3.23 10.54 -13.47
CA PHE A 165 -3.23 11.99 -13.62
C PHE A 165 -3.91 12.34 -14.96
N ALA A 166 -5.17 12.75 -14.88
CA ALA A 166 -5.97 13.05 -16.07
C ALA A 166 -5.30 14.12 -16.95
N ASN A 167 -5.21 13.84 -18.26
CA ASN A 167 -4.61 14.71 -19.28
C ASN A 167 -3.14 15.11 -19.04
N GLN A 168 -2.38 14.27 -18.34
CA GLN A 168 -0.93 14.46 -18.21
C GLN A 168 -0.17 13.36 -18.95
N GLU A 169 0.76 13.76 -19.80
CA GLU A 169 1.65 12.83 -20.50
C GLU A 169 2.65 12.20 -19.53
N VAL A 170 2.83 10.89 -19.63
CA VAL A 170 3.77 10.14 -18.79
C VAL A 170 5.22 10.56 -19.04
N SER A 171 5.56 10.93 -20.28
CA SER A 171 6.87 11.47 -20.67
C SER A 171 7.25 12.71 -19.83
N THR A 172 6.32 13.65 -19.66
CA THR A 172 6.53 14.89 -18.89
C THR A 172 6.69 14.61 -17.40
N LEU A 173 5.90 13.68 -16.84
CA LEU A 173 6.00 13.26 -15.44
C LEU A 173 7.35 12.59 -15.15
N ILE A 174 7.84 11.75 -16.07
CA ILE A 174 9.16 11.13 -15.97
C ILE A 174 10.24 12.20 -16.06
N ALA A 175 10.20 13.06 -17.06
CA ALA A 175 11.19 14.11 -17.26
C ALA A 175 11.32 15.04 -16.04
N GLN A 176 10.20 15.42 -15.43
CA GLN A 176 10.18 16.26 -14.21
C GLN A 176 10.80 15.56 -12.99
N ARG A 177 10.67 14.22 -12.90
CA ARG A 177 11.18 13.44 -11.76
C ARG A 177 12.63 12.97 -11.95
N MET A 178 13.13 12.95 -13.19
CA MET A 178 14.51 12.54 -13.49
C MET A 178 15.55 13.44 -12.83
N GLY A 179 15.35 14.76 -12.83
CA GLY A 179 16.30 15.71 -12.23
C GLY A 179 16.53 15.47 -10.73
N PRO A 180 15.49 15.50 -9.88
CA PRO A 180 15.62 15.21 -8.46
C PRO A 180 16.17 13.81 -8.18
N SER A 181 15.75 12.81 -8.95
CA SER A 181 16.22 11.42 -8.79
C SER A 181 17.70 11.27 -9.13
N ALA A 182 18.17 11.92 -10.20
CA ALA A 182 19.57 11.95 -10.58
C ALA A 182 20.43 12.66 -9.53
N GLN A 183 19.94 13.78 -8.97
CA GLN A 183 20.63 14.48 -7.89
C GLN A 183 20.78 13.60 -6.65
N LEU A 184 19.70 12.96 -6.20
CA LEU A 184 19.73 12.04 -5.06
C LEU A 184 20.64 10.83 -5.34
N GLY A 185 20.61 10.30 -6.56
CA GLY A 185 21.49 9.20 -6.98
C GLY A 185 22.96 9.58 -6.94
N ILE A 186 23.32 10.76 -7.45
CA ILE A 186 24.69 11.29 -7.40
C ILE A 186 25.12 11.53 -5.95
N GLN A 187 24.26 12.12 -5.12
CA GLN A 187 24.54 12.34 -3.70
C GLN A 187 24.75 11.01 -2.94
N ALA A 188 23.93 10.00 -3.22
CA ALA A 188 24.05 8.67 -2.64
C ALA A 188 25.34 7.97 -3.09
N LEU A 189 25.74 8.11 -4.36
CA LEU A 189 27.02 7.59 -4.86
C LEU A 189 28.21 8.26 -4.16
N ILE A 190 28.20 9.59 -4.04
CA ILE A 190 29.27 10.33 -3.35
C ILE A 190 29.34 9.90 -1.89
N PHE A 191 28.21 9.82 -1.19
CA PHE A 191 28.16 9.40 0.20
C PHE A 191 28.63 7.94 0.36
N GLY A 192 28.19 7.04 -0.52
CA GLY A 192 28.60 5.65 -0.53
C GLY A 192 30.10 5.47 -0.78
N VAL A 193 30.74 6.30 -1.61
CA VAL A 193 32.19 6.24 -1.87
C VAL A 193 33.01 6.87 -0.73
N LEU A 194 32.50 7.91 -0.08
CA LEU A 194 33.23 8.62 0.99
C LEU A 194 33.11 7.96 2.37
N PHE A 195 32.03 7.21 2.62
CA PHE A 195 31.71 6.63 3.93
C PHE A 195 31.67 5.09 3.94
N ASN A 196 32.18 4.44 2.89
CA ASN A 196 32.45 3.00 2.84
C ASN A 196 33.93 2.72 3.07
#